data_AF-A0A355F3K2-F1
#
_entry.id   AF-A0A355F3K2-F1
#
_cell.length_a   1.000
_cell.length_b   1.000
_cell.length_c   1.000
_cell.angle_alpha   90.00
_cell.angle_beta   90.00
_cell.angle_gamma   90.00
#
_symmetry.space_group_name_H-M   'P 1'
#
loop_
_entity.id
_entity.type
_entity.pdbx_description
1 polymer ?
#
loop_
_entity_poly.entity_id
_entity_poly.type
_entity_poly.pdbx_seq_one_letter_code
_entity_poly.pdbx_strand_id
1 'polypeptide(L)'
;WLNSQLPFDVRLAKDGEMLRKGTVRLAPGGSHLRMEAEGVLRLDTRTPARRGHRPSVDELFLSCAESCPREVAGVLMTGMGADGVEGLLALRKAGGLTLVQDEASSVVFGMPR
;
A
#
# COMPACT_ATOMS: atom_id res chain seq x y z
N TRP A 1 4.71 13.72 -12.08
CA TRP A 1 5.74 14.37 -11.24
C TRP A 1 6.76 13.35 -10.72
N LEU A 2 6.42 12.38 -9.86
CA LEU A 2 7.40 11.41 -9.33
C LEU A 2 8.25 10.70 -10.39
N ASN A 3 7.66 10.33 -11.54
CA ASN A 3 8.39 9.70 -12.64
C ASN A 3 9.52 10.55 -13.24
N SER A 4 9.50 11.89 -13.06
CA SER A 4 10.59 12.76 -13.49
C SER A 4 11.62 13.06 -12.38
N GLN A 5 11.38 12.58 -11.16
CA GLN A 5 12.24 12.83 -9.99
C GLN A 5 13.06 11.59 -9.58
N LEU A 6 12.63 10.41 -10.02
CA LEU A 6 13.20 9.14 -9.59
C LEU A 6 13.78 8.37 -10.78
N PRO A 7 14.86 7.59 -10.59
CA PRO A 7 15.41 6.71 -11.62
C PRO A 7 14.57 5.42 -11.79
N PHE A 8 13.35 5.38 -11.25
CA PHE A 8 12.44 4.25 -11.30
C PHE A 8 11.33 4.50 -12.31
N ASP A 9 10.78 3.42 -12.87
CA ASP A 9 9.58 3.49 -13.70
C ASP A 9 8.35 3.70 -12.81
N VAL A 10 7.89 4.95 -12.67
CA VAL A 10 6.75 5.33 -11.82
C VAL A 10 5.49 5.55 -12.66
N ARG A 11 4.47 4.71 -12.48
CA ARG A 11 3.20 4.79 -13.22
C ARG A 11 2.01 4.44 -12.33
N LEU A 12 0.80 4.78 -12.77
CA LEU A 12 -0.41 4.20 -12.18
C LEU A 12 -0.42 2.69 -12.45
N ALA A 13 -0.85 1.92 -11.46
CA ALA A 13 -1.03 0.48 -11.60
C ALA A 13 -2.09 0.17 -12.67
N LYS A 14 -1.88 -0.92 -13.41
CA LYS A 14 -2.82 -1.53 -14.35
C LYS A 14 -3.27 -2.88 -13.80
N ASP A 15 -4.54 -3.20 -14.01
CA ASP A 15 -5.08 -4.48 -13.55
C ASP A 15 -4.35 -5.65 -14.23
N GLY A 16 -3.94 -6.64 -13.42
CA GLY A 16 -3.25 -7.84 -13.86
C GLY A 16 -1.77 -7.65 -14.22
N GLU A 17 -1.18 -6.48 -13.95
CA GLU A 17 0.25 -6.30 -14.21
C GLU A 17 1.11 -6.96 -13.11
N MET A 18 2.20 -7.59 -13.52
CA MET A 18 3.20 -8.15 -12.62
C MET A 18 4.14 -7.04 -12.13
N LEU A 19 4.32 -6.90 -10.82
CA LEU A 19 5.30 -5.99 -10.25
C LEU A 19 6.72 -6.44 -10.60
N ARG A 20 7.55 -5.52 -11.09
CA ARG A 20 8.93 -5.82 -11.49
C ARG A 20 9.92 -4.99 -10.71
N LYS A 21 11.14 -5.51 -10.54
CA LYS A 21 12.26 -4.76 -9.95
C LYS A 21 12.45 -3.42 -10.69
N GLY A 22 12.64 -2.35 -9.93
CA GLY A 22 12.85 -1.00 -10.47
C GLY A 22 11.57 -0.28 -10.91
N THR A 23 10.39 -0.82 -10.58
CA THR A 23 9.10 -0.19 -10.87
C THR A 23 8.45 0.34 -9.60
N VAL A 24 7.69 1.42 -9.74
CA VAL A 24 6.81 1.98 -8.70
C VAL A 24 5.42 2.08 -9.30
N ARG A 25 4.44 1.56 -8.57
CA ARG A 25 3.04 1.57 -8.99
C ARG A 25 2.19 2.29 -7.97
N LEU A 26 1.45 3.29 -8.46
CA LEU A 26 0.54 4.08 -7.64
C LEU A 26 -0.87 3.58 -7.86
N ALA A 27 -1.62 3.45 -6.76
CA ALA A 27 -3.03 3.07 -6.83
C ALA A 27 -3.83 4.14 -7.61
N PRO A 28 -4.54 3.78 -8.69
CA PRO A 28 -5.40 4.72 -9.38
C PRO A 28 -6.64 5.03 -8.52
N GLY A 29 -7.10 6.29 -8.58
CA GLY A 29 -8.30 6.74 -7.90
C GLY A 29 -9.53 5.93 -8.33
N GLY A 30 -10.43 5.65 -7.39
CA GLY A 30 -11.67 4.90 -7.68
C GLY A 30 -11.54 3.37 -7.64
N SER A 31 -10.34 2.83 -7.40
CA SER A 31 -10.10 1.40 -7.18
C SER A 31 -9.18 1.17 -5.99
N HIS A 32 -9.36 0.06 -5.27
CA HIS A 32 -8.34 -0.44 -4.36
C HIS A 32 -7.25 -1.14 -5.16
N LEU A 33 -5.98 -0.85 -4.83
CA LEU A 33 -4.86 -1.61 -5.35
C LEU A 33 -4.59 -2.76 -4.39
N ARG A 34 -4.63 -3.99 -4.90
CA ARG A 34 -4.34 -5.21 -4.15
C ARG A 34 -3.15 -5.95 -4.74
N MET A 35 -2.44 -6.68 -3.91
CA MET A 35 -1.37 -7.61 -4.28
C MET A 35 -1.89 -9.04 -4.17
N GLU A 36 -1.76 -9.80 -5.26
CA GLU A 36 -1.94 -11.25 -5.27
C GLU A 36 -0.57 -11.95 -5.17
N ALA A 37 -0.59 -13.28 -5.15
CA ALA A 37 0.63 -14.08 -5.16
C ALA A 37 1.51 -13.78 -6.38
N GLU A 38 2.80 -14.13 -6.27
CA GLU A 38 3.83 -13.87 -7.29
C GLU A 38 4.04 -12.39 -7.65
N GLY A 39 3.41 -11.44 -6.96
CA GLY A 39 3.56 -10.01 -7.20
C GLY A 39 2.60 -9.42 -8.25
N VAL A 40 1.49 -10.11 -8.54
CA VAL A 40 0.47 -9.60 -9.47
C VAL A 40 -0.36 -8.50 -8.80
N LEU A 41 -0.50 -7.36 -9.46
CA LEU A 41 -1.33 -6.25 -9.02
C LEU A 41 -2.74 -6.36 -9.57
N ARG A 42 -3.73 -6.11 -8.71
CA ARG A 42 -5.15 -6.08 -9.11
C ARG A 42 -5.81 -4.76 -8.73
N LEU A 43 -6.68 -4.29 -9.60
CA LEU A 43 -7.52 -3.12 -9.36
C LEU A 43 -8.92 -3.57 -8.98
N ASP A 44 -9.24 -3.46 -7.70
CA ASP A 44 -10.55 -3.83 -7.18
C ASP A 44 -11.48 -2.62 -7.11
N THR A 45 -12.46 -2.61 -8.01
CA THR A 45 -13.53 -1.59 -8.07
C THR A 45 -14.81 -2.02 -7.37
N ARG A 46 -14.88 -3.27 -6.91
CA ARG A 46 -16.08 -3.89 -6.33
C ARG A 46 -16.10 -3.75 -4.82
N THR A 47 -14.95 -3.88 -4.16
CA THR A 47 -14.86 -3.64 -2.72
C THR A 47 -15.23 -2.18 -2.40
N PRO A 48 -16.17 -1.95 -1.46
CA PRO A 48 -16.55 -0.60 -1.04
C PRO A 48 -15.37 0.16 -0.42
N ALA A 49 -15.46 1.48 -0.44
CA ALA A 49 -14.48 2.33 0.23
C ALA A 49 -14.37 1.97 1.72
N ARG A 50 -13.14 1.70 2.18
CA ARG A 50 -12.86 1.44 3.58
C ARG A 50 -12.63 2.76 4.29
N ARG A 51 -13.43 3.05 5.32
CA ARG A 51 -13.37 4.31 6.09
C ARG A 51 -13.42 5.55 5.18
N GLY A 52 -14.20 5.48 4.10
CA GLY A 52 -14.34 6.55 3.10
C GLY A 52 -13.20 6.65 2.06
N HIS A 53 -12.19 5.77 2.12
CA HIS A 53 -11.04 5.80 1.22
C HIS A 53 -11.14 4.75 0.12
N ARG A 54 -10.93 5.17 -1.13
CA ARG A 54 -10.71 4.30 -2.30
C ARG A 54 -9.83 5.03 -3.33
N PRO A 55 -8.52 4.75 -3.37
CA PRO A 55 -7.83 3.61 -2.74
C PRO A 55 -7.70 3.71 -1.22
N SER A 56 -7.62 2.55 -0.55
CA SER A 56 -7.36 2.41 0.89
C SER A 56 -6.05 1.66 1.09
N VAL A 57 -5.24 2.15 2.03
CA VAL A 57 -3.96 1.56 2.43
C VAL A 57 -4.17 0.24 3.17
N ASP A 58 -5.22 0.15 4.00
CA ASP A 58 -5.59 -1.10 4.67
C ASP A 58 -5.84 -2.23 3.66
N GLU A 59 -6.60 -1.96 2.59
CA GLU A 59 -6.90 -2.98 1.57
C GLU A 59 -5.62 -3.48 0.85
N LEU A 60 -4.65 -2.58 0.62
CA LEU A 60 -3.35 -2.96 0.07
C LEU A 60 -2.60 -3.87 1.05
N PHE A 61 -2.41 -3.44 2.31
CA PHE A 61 -1.65 -4.22 3.27
C PHE A 61 -2.31 -5.54 3.66
N LEU A 62 -3.64 -5.60 3.73
CA LEU A 62 -4.37 -6.85 3.96
C LEU A 62 -4.11 -7.85 2.83
N SER A 63 -4.20 -7.42 1.57
CA SER A 63 -3.91 -8.30 0.43
C SER A 63 -2.46 -8.81 0.41
N CYS A 64 -1.50 -7.96 0.82
CA CYS A 64 -0.11 -8.39 0.99
C CYS A 64 0.07 -9.38 2.15
N ALA A 65 -0.65 -9.17 3.26
CA ALA A 65 -0.61 -10.05 4.43
C ALA A 65 -1.16 -11.44 4.10
N GLU A 66 -2.17 -11.51 3.24
CA GLU A 66 -2.78 -12.75 2.75
C GLU A 66 -1.89 -13.47 1.72
N SER A 67 -1.31 -12.73 0.78
CA SER A 67 -0.68 -13.32 -0.42
C SER A 67 0.82 -13.55 -0.30
N CYS A 68 1.57 -12.63 0.31
CA CYS A 68 3.04 -12.63 0.25
C CYS A 68 3.71 -11.97 1.47
N PRO A 69 3.29 -12.24 2.72
CA PRO A 69 3.65 -11.43 3.88
C PRO A 69 5.15 -11.34 4.13
N ARG A 70 5.90 -12.43 3.89
CA ARG A 70 7.35 -12.51 4.16
C ARG A 70 8.22 -11.92 3.04
N GLU A 71 7.62 -11.54 1.92
CA GLU A 71 8.30 -10.98 0.75
C GLU A 71 8.09 -9.46 0.63
N VAL A 72 7.30 -8.87 1.52
CA VAL A 72 7.00 -7.44 1.52
C VAL A 72 7.46 -6.74 2.80
N ALA A 73 7.80 -5.46 2.65
CA ALA A 73 7.92 -4.52 3.74
C ALA A 73 6.81 -3.48 3.63
N GLY A 74 5.93 -3.41 4.64
CA GLY A 74 4.90 -2.38 4.74
C GLY A 74 5.46 -1.13 5.42
N VAL A 75 5.27 0.04 4.81
CA VAL A 75 5.71 1.32 5.37
C VAL A 75 4.50 2.25 5.47
N LEU A 76 4.13 2.66 6.67
CA LEU A 76 3.05 3.61 6.92
C LEU A 76 3.63 4.98 7.26
N MET A 77 3.33 5.98 6.44
CA MET A 77 3.87 7.34 6.56
C MET A 77 2.82 8.32 7.08
N THR A 78 3.26 9.56 7.31
CA THR A 78 2.46 10.71 7.73
C THR A 78 1.12 10.78 7.00
N GLY A 79 0.07 11.11 7.73
CA GLY A 79 -1.27 11.19 7.19
C GLY A 79 -2.32 11.32 8.29
N MET A 80 -3.50 11.79 7.93
CA MET A 80 -4.63 11.94 8.84
C MET A 80 -5.47 10.67 8.89
N GLY A 81 -6.07 10.39 10.03
CA GLY A 81 -6.96 9.24 10.21
C GLY A 81 -6.18 7.96 10.54
N ALA A 82 -6.74 6.82 10.18
CA ALA A 82 -6.23 5.51 10.57
C ALA A 82 -6.30 4.47 9.43
N ASP A 83 -6.35 4.92 8.17
CA ASP A 83 -6.25 4.02 7.02
C ASP A 83 -4.82 3.46 6.96
N GLY A 84 -4.69 2.14 6.87
CA GLY A 84 -3.41 1.43 6.88
C GLY A 84 -3.01 0.84 8.24
N VAL A 85 -3.61 1.28 9.36
CA VAL A 85 -3.26 0.77 10.70
C VAL A 85 -3.64 -0.71 10.86
N GLU A 86 -4.84 -1.08 10.41
CA GLU A 86 -5.36 -2.43 10.55
C GLU A 86 -4.62 -3.39 9.63
N GLY A 87 -4.41 -2.98 8.38
CA GLY A 87 -3.68 -3.76 7.39
C GLY A 87 -2.21 -3.92 7.75
N LEU A 88 -1.54 -2.89 8.30
CA LEU A 88 -0.15 -2.99 8.73
C LEU A 88 -0.01 -3.95 9.92
N LEU A 89 -0.95 -3.90 10.88
CA LEU A 89 -0.98 -4.86 11.99
C LEU A 89 -1.18 -6.31 11.48
N ALA A 90 -2.09 -6.50 10.51
CA ALA A 90 -2.30 -7.80 9.89
C ALA A 90 -1.03 -8.31 9.19
N LEU A 91 -0.36 -7.46 8.42
CA LEU A 91 0.89 -7.78 7.76
C LEU A 91 1.99 -8.17 8.76
N ARG A 92 2.13 -7.43 9.86
CA ARG A 92 3.06 -7.78 10.94
C ARG A 92 2.75 -9.13 11.55
N LYS A 93 1.48 -9.41 11.85
CA LYS A 93 1.03 -10.69 12.42
C LYS A 93 1.28 -11.86 11.46
N ALA A 94 1.19 -11.63 10.16
CA ALA A 94 1.51 -12.60 9.12
C ALA A 94 3.04 -12.82 8.92
N GLY A 95 3.87 -12.05 9.61
CA GLY A 95 5.34 -12.17 9.58
C GLY A 95 6.03 -11.22 8.60
N GLY A 96 5.32 -10.22 8.08
CA GLY A 96 5.90 -9.19 7.23
C GLY A 96 6.66 -8.12 8.02
N LEU A 97 7.68 -7.54 7.37
CA LEU A 97 8.39 -6.40 7.92
C LEU A 97 7.46 -5.18 7.89
N THR A 98 7.36 -4.47 9.01
CA THR A 98 6.50 -3.29 9.13
C THR A 98 7.27 -2.14 9.74
N LEU A 99 7.14 -0.97 9.12
CA LEU A 99 7.80 0.27 9.49
C LEU A 99 6.75 1.38 9.56
N VAL A 100 6.90 2.28 10.51
CA VAL A 100 6.07 3.48 10.63
C VAL A 100 6.98 4.71 10.65
N GLN A 101 6.55 5.80 10.02
CA GLN A 101 7.26 7.07 10.12
C GLN A 101 7.22 7.57 11.56
N ASP A 102 8.33 8.10 12.06
CA ASP A 102 8.40 8.65 13.41
C ASP A 102 7.59 9.96 13.55
N GLU A 103 7.23 10.31 14.79
CA GLU A 103 6.44 11.51 15.08
C GLU A 103 7.18 12.81 14.71
N ALA A 104 8.48 12.89 14.95
CA ALA A 104 9.25 14.11 14.73
C ALA A 104 9.42 14.45 13.24
N SER A 105 9.37 13.45 12.33
CA SER A 105 9.39 13.68 10.88
C SER A 105 8.00 13.77 10.23
N SER A 106 6.93 13.52 10.98
CA SER A 106 5.57 13.53 10.46
C SER A 106 4.95 14.93 10.44
N VAL A 107 4.31 15.30 9.33
CA VAL A 107 3.51 16.54 9.26
C VAL A 107 2.20 16.36 10.03
N VAL A 108 1.59 15.18 9.91
CA VAL A 108 0.41 14.76 10.67
C VAL A 108 0.67 13.35 11.19
N PHE A 109 0.89 13.23 12.49
CA PHE A 109 1.09 11.96 13.18
C PHE A 109 -0.25 11.31 13.57
N GLY A 110 -1.11 11.11 12.57
CA GLY A 110 -2.41 10.44 12.71
C GLY A 110 -2.32 8.96 12.38
N MET A 111 -2.05 8.65 11.10
CA MET A 111 -1.96 7.27 10.61
C MET A 111 -0.83 6.45 11.26
N PRO A 112 0.38 7.00 11.50
CA PRO A 112 1.45 6.22 12.13
C PRO A 112 1.30 5.99 13.65
N ARG A 113 0.27 6.57 14.29
CA ARG A 113 0.03 6.49 15.74
C ARG A 113 -0.72 5.22 16.13
#